data_AF-A0A4V1V0D5-F1
#
_entry.id   AF-A0A4V1V0D5-F1
#
_cell.length_a   1.000
_cell.length_b   1.000
_cell.length_c   1.000
_cell.angle_alpha   90.00
_cell.angle_beta   90.00
_cell.angle_gamma   90.00
#
_symmetry.space_group_name_H-M   'P 1'
#
loop_
_entity.id
_entity.type
_entity.pdbx_description
1 polymer ?
#
loop_
_entity_poly.entity_id
_entity_poly.type
_entity_poly.pdbx_seq_one_letter_code
_entity_poly.pdbx_strand_id
1 'polypeptide(L)'
;MRPMPSCSVTAWTDCSASGLTSCRRERHPHLVVVSLDAWGTTGPYTGQCGFDSIVQAATAISHLYGQGEGDEWKPGALPVQALDHATGLGMGAALLTLLRVRAQGRSGHAHLSLARTAVELLKAAPPSGPPAPSRRST
;
A
#
# COMPACT_ATOMS: atom_id res chain seq x y z
N MET A 1 33.81 -21.38 -2.01
CA MET A 1 32.53 -20.83 -2.48
C MET A 1 31.90 -20.03 -1.34
N ARG A 2 31.66 -18.72 -1.52
CA ARG A 2 30.96 -17.90 -0.51
C ARG A 2 29.45 -18.10 -0.65
N PRO A 3 28.70 -18.32 0.44
CA PRO A 3 27.24 -18.43 0.35
C PRO A 3 26.64 -17.08 -0.05
N MET A 4 25.70 -17.10 -0.98
CA MET A 4 24.86 -15.95 -1.35
C MET A 4 23.99 -15.54 -0.16
N PRO A 5 23.86 -14.24 0.19
CA PRO A 5 22.96 -13.83 1.26
C PRO A 5 21.51 -13.98 0.80
N SER A 6 20.69 -14.61 1.63
CA SER A 6 19.26 -14.82 1.38
C SER A 6 18.50 -13.49 1.35
N CYS A 7 17.86 -13.21 0.22
CA CYS A 7 16.78 -12.23 0.16
C CYS A 7 15.52 -12.89 0.71
N SER A 8 15.22 -12.68 2.01
CA SER A 8 13.91 -13.02 2.55
C SER A 8 12.97 -11.86 2.31
N VAL A 9 12.05 -12.03 1.37
CA VAL A 9 10.81 -11.24 1.31
C VAL A 9 9.82 -11.97 2.22
N THR A 10 9.64 -11.48 3.45
CA THR A 10 8.59 -12.01 4.33
C THR A 10 7.32 -11.23 4.09
N ALA A 11 6.31 -11.87 3.49
CA ALA A 11 4.95 -11.36 3.39
C ALA A 11 4.03 -12.21 4.28
N TRP A 12 3.21 -11.52 5.08
CA TRP A 12 2.15 -11.99 5.99
C TRP A 12 2.57 -12.63 7.33
N THR A 13 2.42 -11.85 8.41
CA THR A 13 1.56 -12.15 9.57
C THR A 13 1.61 -11.00 10.61
N ASP A 14 0.43 -10.71 11.17
CA ASP A 14 0.14 -9.97 12.40
C ASP A 14 0.27 -8.42 12.44
N CYS A 15 -0.80 -7.77 12.94
CA CYS A 15 -1.03 -6.31 13.04
C CYS A 15 -0.18 -5.60 14.10
N SER A 16 0.98 -6.15 14.49
CA SER A 16 1.82 -5.57 15.55
C SER A 16 3.34 -5.62 15.29
N ALA A 17 3.77 -5.84 14.05
CA ALA A 17 5.18 -6.06 13.70
C ALA A 17 6.09 -4.81 13.66
N SER A 18 5.81 -3.75 14.43
CA SER A 18 6.69 -2.57 14.50
C SER A 18 8.09 -2.91 15.05
N GLY A 19 8.22 -3.94 15.89
CA GLY A 19 9.51 -4.38 16.47
C GLY A 19 10.34 -5.35 15.62
N LEU A 20 9.73 -6.04 14.66
CA LEU A 20 10.43 -7.06 13.85
C LEU A 20 11.41 -6.43 12.85
N THR A 21 11.07 -5.25 12.32
CA THR A 21 11.91 -4.53 11.37
C THR A 21 13.17 -3.98 12.03
N SER A 22 13.07 -3.36 13.20
CA SER A 22 14.21 -2.81 13.93
C SER A 22 15.17 -3.91 14.37
N CYS A 23 14.67 -4.96 15.04
CA CYS A 23 15.54 -6.06 15.51
C CYS A 23 16.24 -6.81 14.37
N ARG A 24 15.61 -6.92 13.19
CA ARG A 24 16.25 -7.54 12.02
C ARG A 24 17.34 -6.63 11.43
N ARG A 25 17.14 -5.31 11.43
CA ARG A 25 18.15 -4.36 10.95
C ARG A 25 19.36 -4.26 11.88
N GLU A 26 19.14 -4.36 13.19
CA GLU A 26 20.23 -4.44 14.18
C GLU A 26 21.12 -5.66 13.94
N ARG A 27 20.51 -6.83 13.67
CA ARG A 27 21.26 -8.06 13.35
C ARG A 27 21.82 -8.09 11.92
N HIS A 28 21.19 -7.39 10.99
CA HIS A 28 21.57 -7.37 9.58
C HIS A 28 21.62 -5.93 9.04
N PRO A 29 22.71 -5.18 9.32
CA PRO A 29 22.79 -3.75 9.00
C PRO A 29 22.80 -3.43 7.50
N HIS A 30 22.97 -4.44 6.65
CA HIS A 30 22.93 -4.36 5.18
C HIS A 30 21.54 -4.64 4.59
N LEU A 31 20.56 -4.97 5.42
CA LEU A 31 19.20 -5.30 4.98
C LEU A 31 18.51 -4.05 4.43
N VAL A 32 17.78 -4.23 3.33
CA VAL A 32 16.78 -3.27 2.87
C VAL A 32 15.41 -3.80 3.20
N VAL A 33 14.52 -2.94 3.70
CA VAL A 33 13.18 -3.34 4.11
C VAL A 33 12.14 -2.50 3.40
N VAL A 34 11.10 -3.15 2.90
CA VAL A 34 9.85 -2.49 2.54
C VAL A 34 8.77 -3.08 3.42
N SER A 35 8.00 -2.22 4.08
CA SER A 35 6.90 -2.60 4.96
C SER A 35 5.61 -1.92 4.54
N LEU A 36 4.48 -2.53 4.87
CA LEU A 36 3.14 -2.06 4.54
C LEU A 36 2.22 -2.25 5.75
N ASP A 37 1.33 -1.30 5.98
CA ASP A 37 0.13 -1.46 6.80
C ASP A 37 -1.08 -0.74 6.17
N ALA A 38 -2.25 -0.80 6.80
CA ALA A 38 -3.44 -0.15 6.26
C ALA A 38 -3.46 1.37 6.49
N TRP A 39 -2.95 1.87 7.62
CA TRP A 39 -3.33 3.19 8.14
C TRP A 39 -2.19 4.21 8.29
N GLY A 40 -0.94 3.77 8.28
CA GLY A 40 0.23 4.57 8.54
C GLY A 40 0.70 4.54 10.00
N THR A 41 1.85 5.16 10.23
CA THR A 41 2.52 5.24 11.55
C THR A 41 1.95 6.32 12.46
N THR A 42 1.00 7.12 11.98
CA THR A 42 0.37 8.22 12.73
C THR A 42 -1.13 8.24 12.51
N GLY A 43 -1.87 8.73 13.51
CA GLY A 43 -3.31 8.92 13.44
C GLY A 43 -4.10 7.91 14.28
N PRO A 44 -5.43 8.05 14.32
CA PRO A 44 -6.28 7.28 15.24
C PRO A 44 -6.39 5.79 14.87
N TYR A 45 -6.11 5.43 13.63
CA TYR A 45 -6.17 4.05 13.13
C TYR A 45 -4.81 3.33 13.11
N THR A 46 -3.75 3.96 13.59
CA THR A 46 -2.42 3.32 13.65
C THR A 46 -2.47 2.01 14.46
N GLY A 47 -1.85 0.96 13.91
CA GLY A 47 -1.82 -0.37 14.51
C GLY A 47 -3.12 -1.17 14.37
N GLN A 48 -4.16 -0.61 13.76
CA GLN A 48 -5.37 -1.36 13.47
C GLN A 48 -5.20 -2.19 12.19
N CYS A 49 -5.92 -3.30 12.11
CA CYS A 49 -6.01 -4.04 10.86
C CYS A 49 -6.86 -3.27 9.85
N GLY A 50 -6.66 -3.56 8.57
CA GLY A 50 -7.42 -2.94 7.51
C GLY A 50 -7.35 -3.74 6.23
N PHE A 51 -8.38 -3.56 5.42
CA PHE A 51 -8.46 -4.04 4.04
C PHE A 51 -8.71 -2.84 3.16
N ASP A 52 -8.41 -2.97 1.87
CA ASP A 52 -8.67 -1.95 0.85
C ASP A 52 -10.07 -1.34 0.99
N SER A 53 -11.12 -2.17 1.08
CA SER A 53 -12.50 -1.72 1.24
C SER A 53 -12.76 -0.91 2.50
N ILE A 54 -12.15 -1.28 3.63
CA ILE A 54 -12.27 -0.53 4.90
C ILE A 54 -11.60 0.83 4.77
N VAL A 55 -10.42 0.87 4.13
CA VAL A 55 -9.70 2.12 3.89
C VAL A 55 -10.45 3.00 2.90
N GLN A 56 -11.07 2.44 1.85
CA GLN A 56 -11.92 3.19 0.93
C GLN A 56 -13.11 3.86 1.66
N ALA A 57 -13.75 3.14 2.59
CA ALA A 57 -14.83 3.67 3.40
C ALA A 57 -14.36 4.82 4.31
N ALA A 58 -13.20 4.65 4.96
CA ALA A 58 -12.65 5.64 5.89
C ALA A 58 -12.05 6.88 5.19
N THR A 59 -11.70 6.79 3.90
CA THR A 59 -11.05 7.87 3.15
C THR A 59 -11.98 8.59 2.17
N ALA A 60 -13.30 8.40 2.32
CA ALA A 60 -14.36 8.96 1.48
C ALA A 60 -14.41 8.45 0.02
N ILE A 61 -13.54 7.53 -0.39
CA ILE A 61 -13.62 6.89 -1.71
C ILE A 61 -14.98 6.20 -1.88
N SER A 62 -15.44 5.44 -0.88
CA SER A 62 -16.75 4.79 -0.97
C SER A 62 -17.92 5.78 -1.05
N HIS A 63 -17.75 6.98 -0.52
CA HIS A 63 -18.75 8.03 -0.66
C HIS A 63 -18.78 8.60 -2.08
N LEU A 64 -17.61 8.94 -2.63
CA LEU A 64 -17.44 9.50 -3.98
C LEU A 64 -17.87 8.54 -5.09
N TYR A 65 -17.68 7.24 -4.88
CA TYR A 65 -18.10 6.20 -5.83
C TYR A 65 -19.53 5.70 -5.56
N GLY A 66 -20.21 6.24 -4.54
CA GLY A 66 -21.58 5.88 -4.22
C GLY A 66 -22.55 6.15 -5.37
N GLN A 67 -23.65 5.40 -5.41
CA GLN A 67 -24.69 5.51 -6.43
C GLN A 67 -26.06 5.62 -5.76
N GLY A 68 -27.01 6.24 -6.47
CA GLY A 68 -28.35 6.55 -5.95
C GLY A 68 -28.39 7.89 -5.22
N GLU A 69 -29.58 8.27 -4.75
CA GLU A 69 -29.85 9.53 -4.04
C GLU A 69 -30.76 9.27 -2.84
N GLY A 70 -30.72 10.18 -1.86
CA GLY A 70 -31.56 10.10 -0.66
C GLY A 70 -31.45 8.75 0.06
N ASP A 71 -32.59 8.14 0.38
CA ASP A 71 -32.67 6.87 1.10
C ASP A 71 -32.22 5.66 0.26
N GLU A 72 -32.08 5.79 -1.05
CA GLU A 72 -31.59 4.73 -1.94
C GLU A 72 -30.07 4.77 -2.14
N TRP A 73 -29.39 5.78 -1.58
CA TRP A 73 -27.95 5.94 -1.71
C TRP A 73 -27.19 4.75 -1.13
N LYS A 74 -26.23 4.23 -1.89
CA LYS A 74 -25.36 3.12 -1.47
C LYS A 74 -23.89 3.48 -1.67
N PRO A 75 -23.01 3.14 -0.71
CA PRO A 75 -21.58 3.33 -0.88
C PRO A 75 -21.04 2.51 -2.05
N GLY A 76 -20.13 3.12 -2.80
CA GLY A 76 -19.45 2.47 -3.91
C GLY A 76 -18.08 1.91 -3.51
N ALA A 77 -17.42 1.32 -4.49
CA ALA A 77 -16.04 0.89 -4.39
C ALA A 77 -15.34 1.13 -5.72
N LEU A 78 -14.02 1.27 -5.67
CA LEU A 78 -13.20 1.23 -6.88
C LEU A 78 -13.39 -0.12 -7.60
N PRO A 79 -13.30 -0.15 -8.95
CA PRO A 79 -13.61 -1.35 -9.74
C PRO A 79 -12.62 -2.51 -9.54
N VAL A 80 -11.52 -2.26 -8.82
CA VAL A 80 -10.50 -3.24 -8.42
C VAL A 80 -10.08 -2.94 -6.98
N GLN A 81 -9.28 -3.81 -6.35
CA GLN A 81 -8.56 -3.50 -5.11
C GLN A 81 -7.45 -2.46 -5.39
N ALA A 82 -7.87 -1.25 -5.73
CA ALA A 82 -7.03 -0.22 -6.30
C ALA A 82 -5.97 0.27 -5.31
N LEU A 83 -6.30 0.31 -4.02
CA LEU A 83 -5.35 0.68 -2.99
C LEU A 83 -4.31 -0.43 -2.83
N ASP A 84 -4.72 -1.70 -2.80
CA ASP A 84 -3.78 -2.83 -2.71
C ASP A 84 -2.85 -2.88 -3.93
N HIS A 85 -3.40 -2.75 -5.14
CA HIS A 85 -2.62 -2.78 -6.38
C HIS A 85 -1.65 -1.60 -6.47
N ALA A 86 -2.12 -0.37 -6.26
CA ALA A 86 -1.27 0.81 -6.34
C ALA A 86 -0.19 0.79 -5.25
N THR A 87 -0.53 0.36 -4.03
CA THR A 87 0.44 0.26 -2.93
C THR A 87 1.46 -0.83 -3.20
N GLY A 88 1.05 -1.99 -3.73
CA GLY A 88 1.95 -3.07 -4.14
C GLY A 88 2.94 -2.64 -5.22
N LEU A 89 2.48 -1.87 -6.23
CA LEU A 89 3.37 -1.26 -7.23
C LEU A 89 4.36 -0.28 -6.59
N GLY A 90 3.88 0.56 -5.66
CA GLY A 90 4.72 1.48 -4.88
C GLY A 90 5.78 0.73 -4.05
N MET A 91 5.43 -0.39 -3.42
CA MET A 91 6.37 -1.23 -2.70
C MET A 91 7.45 -1.81 -3.62
N GLY A 92 7.08 -2.25 -4.82
CA GLY A 92 8.02 -2.71 -5.84
C GLY A 92 9.01 -1.60 -6.24
N ALA A 93 8.51 -0.40 -6.54
CA ALA A 93 9.35 0.76 -6.86
C ALA A 93 10.28 1.15 -5.70
N ALA A 94 9.78 1.12 -4.46
CA ALA A 94 10.56 1.38 -3.27
C ALA A 94 11.67 0.33 -3.08
N LEU A 95 11.37 -0.96 -3.29
CA LEU A 95 12.34 -2.03 -3.20
C LEU A 95 13.46 -1.86 -4.23
N LEU A 96 13.12 -1.58 -5.49
CA LEU A 96 14.12 -1.34 -6.54
C LEU A 96 15.03 -0.15 -6.19
N THR A 97 14.44 0.93 -5.66
CA THR A 97 15.18 2.11 -5.20
C THR A 97 16.14 1.75 -4.06
N LEU A 98 15.67 0.98 -3.08
CA LEU A 98 16.49 0.53 -1.97
C LEU A 98 17.60 -0.44 -2.41
N LEU A 99 17.34 -1.33 -3.36
CA LEU A 99 18.35 -2.21 -3.93
C LEU A 99 19.46 -1.43 -4.64
N ARG A 100 19.11 -0.34 -5.34
CA ARG A 100 20.11 0.55 -5.96
C ARG A 100 21.00 1.21 -4.90
N VAL A 101 20.42 1.68 -3.81
CA VAL A 101 21.14 2.27 -2.67
C VAL A 101 22.00 1.23 -1.96
N ARG A 102 21.52 -0.02 -1.85
CA ARG A 102 22.28 -1.16 -1.31
C ARG A 102 23.51 -1.52 -2.12
N ALA A 103 23.46 -1.39 -3.44
CA ALA A 103 24.64 -1.58 -4.28
C ALA A 103 25.76 -0.57 -3.97
N GLN A 104 25.45 0.54 -3.29
CA GLN A 104 26.40 1.55 -2.82
C GLN A 104 26.81 1.34 -1.35
N GLY A 105 26.50 0.17 -0.77
CA GLY A 105 26.85 -0.17 0.62
C GLY A 105 25.92 0.44 1.68
N ARG A 106 24.77 0.99 1.30
CA ARG A 106 23.81 1.63 2.22
C ARG A 106 22.60 0.72 2.49
N SER A 107 22.07 0.76 3.71
CA SER A 107 20.76 0.16 4.01
C SER A 107 19.65 1.19 3.98
N GLY A 108 18.41 0.72 4.06
CA GLY A 108 17.26 1.61 4.10
C GLY A 108 15.95 0.88 4.40
N HIS A 109 14.94 1.66 4.70
CA HIS A 109 13.60 1.20 4.98
C HIS A 109 12.60 2.13 4.31
N ALA A 110 11.67 1.56 3.56
CA ALA A 110 10.50 2.25 3.05
C ALA A 110 9.25 1.69 3.73
N HIS A 111 8.38 2.59 4.17
CA HIS A 111 7.08 2.26 4.75
C HIS A 111 6.00 2.88 3.88
N LEU A 112 5.00 2.07 3.52
CA LEU A 112 3.84 2.49 2.75
C LEU A 112 2.57 2.15 3.55
N SER A 113 1.47 2.86 3.27
CA SER A 113 0.16 2.50 3.79
C SER A 113 -0.95 2.68 2.76
N LEU A 114 -1.99 1.86 2.86
CA LEU A 114 -3.17 1.95 1.99
C LEU A 114 -3.84 3.32 2.11
N ALA A 115 -3.96 3.86 3.34
CA ALA A 115 -4.52 5.18 3.59
C ALA A 115 -3.71 6.30 2.92
N ARG A 116 -2.37 6.20 2.92
CA ARG A 116 -1.53 7.16 2.20
C ARG A 116 -1.74 7.06 0.69
N THR A 117 -1.84 5.85 0.16
CA THR A 117 -2.14 5.61 -1.26
C THR A 117 -3.50 6.19 -1.65
N ALA A 118 -4.53 6.02 -0.81
CA ALA A 118 -5.85 6.62 -1.02
C ALA A 118 -5.77 8.15 -1.12
N VAL A 119 -5.03 8.79 -0.23
CA VAL A 119 -4.80 10.25 -0.27
C VAL A 119 -4.12 10.69 -1.58
N GLU A 120 -3.13 9.94 -2.05
CA GLU A 120 -2.45 10.28 -3.31
C GLU A 120 -3.34 10.04 -4.54
N LEU A 121 -4.17 9.00 -4.54
CA LEU A 121 -5.16 8.78 -5.60
C LEU A 121 -6.24 9.87 -5.64
N LEU A 122 -6.72 10.33 -4.47
CA LEU A 122 -7.71 11.40 -4.37
C LEU A 122 -7.16 12.77 -4.81
N LYS A 123 -5.84 12.97 -4.72
CA LYS A 123 -5.16 14.17 -5.25
C LYS A 123 -4.92 14.08 -6.75
N ALA A 124 -4.85 12.87 -7.31
CA ALA A 124 -4.60 12.69 -8.73
C ALA A 124 -5.79 13.25 -9.53
N ALA A 125 -5.49 14.09 -10.52
CA ALA A 125 -6.53 14.53 -11.45
C ALA A 125 -7.14 13.32 -12.16
N PRO A 126 -8.47 13.30 -12.41
CA PRO A 126 -9.05 12.25 -13.21
C PRO A 126 -8.34 12.20 -14.58
N PRO A 127 -8.15 10.99 -15.15
CA PRO A 127 -7.52 10.88 -16.46
C PRO A 127 -8.27 11.74 -17.48
N SER A 128 -7.53 12.52 -18.26
CA SER A 128 -8.10 13.34 -19.32
C SER A 128 -8.61 12.43 -20.45
N GLY A 129 -9.92 12.23 -20.53
CA GLY A 129 -10.58 11.51 -21.60
C GLY A 129 -11.81 10.71 -21.13
N PRO A 130 -12.74 10.38 -22.04
CA PRO A 130 -13.89 9.55 -21.69
C PRO A 130 -13.43 8.16 -21.22
N PRO A 131 -14.10 7.55 -20.22
CA PRO A 131 -13.78 6.20 -19.79
C PRO A 131 -13.90 5.23 -20.97
N ALA A 132 -12.96 4.29 -21.08
CA ALA A 132 -13.03 3.27 -22.12
C ALA A 132 -14.37 2.53 -22.01
N PRO A 133 -15.07 2.28 -23.14
CA PRO A 133 -16.39 1.67 -23.09
C PRO A 133 -16.32 0.31 -22.39
N SER A 134 -17.21 0.08 -21.43
CA SER A 134 -17.32 -1.19 -20.72
C SER A 134 -17.63 -2.29 -21.73
N ARG A 135 -16.69 -3.20 -21.98
CA ARG A 135 -16.99 -4.44 -22.72
C ARG A 135 -17.90 -5.30 -21.83
N ARG A 136 -19.21 -5.15 -21.98
CA ARG A 136 -20.15 -6.17 -21.49
C ARG A 136 -20.04 -7.34 -22.46
N SER A 137 -19.42 -8.42 -22.01
CA SER A 137 -19.53 -9.73 -22.65
C SER A 137 -20.99 -10.18 -22.49
N THR A 138 -21.72 -10.15 -23.61
CA THR A 138 -23.02 -10.83 -23.80
C THR A 138 -22.83 -12.33 -23.88
#